data_AF-A0A924HQZ5-F1
#
_entry.id   AF-A0A924HQZ5-F1
#
_cell.length_a   1.000
_cell.length_b   1.000
_cell.length_c   1.000
_cell.angle_alpha   90.00
_cell.angle_beta   90.00
_cell.angle_gamma   90.00
#
_symmetry.space_group_name_H-M   'P 1'
#
loop_
_entity.id
_entity.type
_entity.pdbx_description
1 polymer ?
#
loop_
_entity_poly.entity_id
_entity_poly.type
_entity_poly.pdbx_seq_one_letter_code
_entity_poly.pdbx_strand_id
1 'polypeptide(L)'
;TYYNVNKGRLKLREGNIENALIWYQREDVGGAKQSDILLYKHAPDDALKNILIKLHGVKIIVDKIRKIYFVENVKFHFDRVEGLGTFVEVEAIDSTGEIGIEKLKEQCDFYINFLEIKTEDFMKISYSDMLMDLL
;
A
#
# COMPACT_ATOMS: atom_id res chain seq x y z
N THR A 1 0.24 -8.86 -7.09
CA THR A 1 -0.87 -8.94 -8.08
C THR A 1 -2.12 -8.31 -7.52
N TYR A 2 -2.78 -7.44 -8.28
CA TYR A 2 -4.11 -6.90 -7.97
C TYR A 2 -5.18 -7.63 -8.79
N TYR A 3 -6.36 -7.82 -8.20
CA TYR A 3 -7.49 -8.56 -8.80
C TYR A 3 -8.71 -7.67 -8.97
N ASN A 4 -9.62 -8.01 -9.90
CA ASN A 4 -10.85 -7.25 -10.10
C ASN A 4 -11.85 -7.54 -8.97
N VAL A 5 -12.34 -6.50 -8.30
CA VAL A 5 -13.33 -6.59 -7.23
C VAL A 5 -14.30 -5.43 -7.33
N ASN A 6 -15.53 -5.64 -6.86
CA ASN A 6 -16.58 -4.61 -6.91
C ASN A 6 -16.39 -3.50 -5.86
N LYS A 7 -15.65 -3.78 -4.78
CA LYS A 7 -15.44 -2.84 -3.67
C LYS A 7 -14.02 -2.95 -3.11
N GLY A 8 -13.42 -1.78 -2.87
CA GLY A 8 -12.06 -1.67 -2.36
C GLY A 8 -11.02 -2.16 -3.36
N ARG A 9 -9.86 -2.57 -2.84
CA ARG A 9 -8.74 -3.10 -3.61
C ARG A 9 -8.30 -4.41 -3.00
N LEU A 10 -8.19 -5.45 -3.83
CA LEU A 10 -7.70 -6.76 -3.41
C LEU A 10 -6.36 -7.05 -4.08
N LYS A 11 -5.35 -7.36 -3.28
CA LYS A 11 -4.03 -7.73 -3.77
C LYS A 11 -3.46 -8.93 -3.03
N LEU A 12 -2.81 -9.82 -3.79
CA LEU A 12 -1.89 -10.81 -3.26
C LEU A 12 -0.49 -10.23 -3.39
N ARG A 13 0.18 -10.07 -2.26
CA ARG A 13 1.60 -9.70 -2.17
C ARG A 13 2.42 -10.97 -2.05
N GLU A 14 3.41 -11.10 -2.91
CA GLU A 14 4.33 -12.22 -2.96
C GLU A 14 5.75 -11.66 -3.00
N GLY A 15 6.67 -12.25 -2.23
CA GLY A 15 8.07 -11.82 -2.22
C GLY A 15 8.87 -12.37 -1.05
N ASN A 16 10.12 -11.91 -0.94
CA ASN A 16 11.10 -12.42 0.05
C ASN A 16 10.87 -11.91 1.47
N ILE A 17 10.13 -10.81 1.64
CA ILE A 17 9.95 -10.13 2.93
C ILE A 17 8.61 -10.49 3.57
N GLU A 18 7.54 -10.57 2.77
CA GLU A 18 6.18 -10.78 3.27
C GLU A 18 5.28 -11.37 2.18
N ASN A 19 4.44 -12.33 2.57
CA ASN A 19 3.41 -12.93 1.73
C ASN A 19 2.05 -12.74 2.41
N ALA A 20 1.14 -12.05 1.72
CA ALA A 20 -0.14 -11.67 2.30
C ALA A 20 -1.21 -11.45 1.24
N LEU A 21 -2.42 -11.90 1.54
CA LEU A 21 -3.63 -11.43 0.88
C LEU A 21 -4.14 -10.21 1.63
N ILE A 22 -4.35 -9.11 0.90
CA ILE A 22 -4.71 -7.82 1.49
C ILE A 22 -5.93 -7.29 0.75
N TRP A 23 -7.02 -7.12 1.47
CA TRP A 23 -8.11 -6.24 1.06
C TRP A 23 -7.96 -4.91 1.78
N TYR A 24 -8.14 -3.80 1.07
CA TYR A 24 -8.17 -2.49 1.70
C TYR A 24 -9.08 -1.51 0.99
N GLN A 25 -9.55 -0.52 1.75
CA GLN A 25 -10.28 0.63 1.25
C GLN A 25 -9.58 1.90 1.73
N ARG A 26 -9.44 2.85 0.81
CA ARG A 26 -8.75 4.12 1.04
C ARG A 26 -9.23 5.11 -0.01
N GLU A 27 -9.52 6.33 0.42
CA GLU A 27 -9.85 7.43 -0.48
C GLU A 27 -8.66 7.83 -1.35
N ASP A 28 -8.94 8.35 -2.55
CA ASP A 28 -7.93 8.80 -3.50
C ASP A 28 -7.69 10.31 -3.38
N VAL A 29 -7.25 10.71 -2.20
CA VAL A 29 -6.90 12.09 -1.84
C VAL A 29 -5.40 12.23 -1.63
N GLY A 30 -4.85 13.44 -1.79
CA GLY A 30 -3.45 13.72 -1.48
C GLY A 30 -3.23 13.83 0.04
N GLY A 31 -1.99 13.67 0.49
CA GLY A 31 -1.61 13.80 1.91
C GLY A 31 -1.97 12.59 2.77
N ALA A 32 -1.94 12.78 4.09
CA ALA A 32 -2.28 11.77 5.08
C ALA A 32 -3.75 11.34 4.96
N LYS A 33 -3.97 10.04 4.88
CA LYS A 33 -5.29 9.44 4.62
C LYS A 33 -5.41 8.08 5.28
N GLN A 34 -6.58 7.79 5.82
CA GLN A 34 -6.87 6.52 6.45
C GLN A 34 -7.01 5.42 5.39
N SER A 35 -6.46 4.25 5.71
CA SER A 35 -6.70 3.01 4.98
C SER A 35 -7.29 1.99 5.93
N ASP A 36 -8.47 1.48 5.60
CA ASP A 36 -9.06 0.34 6.31
C ASP A 36 -8.53 -0.94 5.67
N ILE A 37 -7.86 -1.78 6.46
CA ILE A 37 -7.08 -2.91 5.95
C ILE A 37 -7.53 -4.21 6.61
N LEU A 38 -7.82 -5.22 5.79
CA LEU A 38 -7.89 -6.62 6.19
C LEU A 38 -6.67 -7.35 5.62
N LEU A 39 -5.79 -7.82 6.50
CA LEU A 39 -4.53 -8.45 6.14
C LEU A 39 -4.51 -9.91 6.62
N TYR A 40 -4.38 -10.83 5.67
CA TYR A 40 -4.20 -12.25 5.92
C TYR A 40 -2.80 -12.69 5.49
N LYS A 41 -1.96 -13.05 6.47
CA LYS A 41 -0.63 -13.62 6.22
C LYS A 41 -0.77 -15.10 5.92
N HIS A 42 0.00 -15.61 4.95
CA HIS A 42 -0.01 -17.02 4.58
C HIS A 42 1.41 -17.50 4.22
N ALA A 43 1.61 -18.82 4.27
CA ALA A 43 2.77 -19.45 3.65
C ALA A 43 2.59 -19.47 2.12
N PRO A 44 3.64 -19.22 1.32
CA PRO A 44 3.55 -19.26 -0.14
C PRO A 44 2.94 -20.57 -0.65
N ASP A 45 1.88 -20.46 -1.43
CA ASP A 45 1.21 -21.57 -2.09
C ASP A 45 0.50 -21.01 -3.34
N ASP A 46 0.79 -21.61 -4.49
CA ASP A 46 0.22 -21.20 -5.79
C ASP A 46 -1.30 -21.37 -5.84
N ALA A 47 -1.87 -22.25 -5.01
CA ALA A 47 -3.31 -22.50 -4.96
C ALA A 47 -4.10 -21.22 -4.69
N LEU A 48 -3.64 -20.36 -3.77
CA LEU A 48 -4.33 -19.12 -3.44
C LEU A 48 -4.39 -18.17 -4.65
N LYS A 49 -3.25 -17.95 -5.31
CA LYS A 49 -3.16 -17.13 -6.52
C LYS A 49 -4.05 -17.68 -7.63
N ASN A 50 -4.01 -18.99 -7.87
CA ASN A 50 -4.80 -19.65 -8.89
C ASN A 50 -6.31 -19.53 -8.63
N ILE A 51 -6.74 -19.67 -7.37
CA ILE A 51 -8.14 -19.46 -6.98
C ILE A 51 -8.56 -18.01 -7.26
N LEU A 52 -7.75 -17.03 -6.84
CA LEU A 52 -8.06 -15.61 -7.04
C LEU A 52 -8.14 -15.24 -8.53
N ILE A 53 -7.24 -15.77 -9.36
CA ILE A 53 -7.28 -15.58 -10.82
C ILE A 53 -8.59 -16.13 -11.40
N LYS A 54 -9.02 -17.34 -11.00
CA LYS A 54 -10.25 -17.96 -11.51
C LYS A 54 -11.52 -17.22 -11.08
N LEU A 55 -11.54 -16.66 -9.87
CA LEU A 55 -12.72 -15.97 -9.33
C LEU A 55 -12.83 -14.51 -9.78
N HIS A 56 -11.70 -13.81 -9.88
CA HIS A 56 -11.68 -12.36 -10.05
C HIS A 56 -10.99 -11.89 -11.34
N GLY A 57 -10.17 -12.74 -11.97
CA GLY A 57 -9.23 -12.30 -12.98
C GLY A 57 -8.16 -11.35 -12.40
N VAL A 58 -7.09 -11.15 -13.16
CA VAL A 58 -6.04 -10.19 -12.79
C VAL A 58 -6.49 -8.79 -13.25
N LYS A 59 -6.38 -7.81 -12.36
CA LYS A 59 -6.51 -6.38 -12.71
C LYS A 59 -5.19 -5.88 -13.30
N ILE A 60 -4.13 -5.95 -12.50
CA ILE A 60 -2.78 -5.54 -12.90
C ILE A 60 -1.71 -6.15 -11.98
N ILE A 61 -0.49 -6.26 -12.46
CA ILE A 61 0.67 -6.66 -11.66
C ILE A 61 1.52 -5.42 -11.40
N VAL A 62 1.83 -5.18 -10.13
CA VAL A 62 2.77 -4.13 -9.68
C VAL A 62 4.03 -4.85 -9.23
N ASP A 63 5.11 -4.73 -10.01
CA ASP A 63 6.44 -5.23 -9.64
C ASP A 63 7.29 -4.10 -9.06
N LYS A 64 8.02 -4.39 -7.98
CA LYS A 64 8.81 -3.39 -7.26
C LYS A 64 9.85 -3.97 -6.32
N ILE A 65 10.89 -3.17 -6.09
CA ILE A 65 11.87 -3.37 -5.01
C ILE A 65 11.52 -2.40 -3.88
N ARG A 66 11.42 -2.92 -2.65
CA ARG A 66 11.04 -2.16 -1.47
C ARG A 66 12.08 -2.27 -0.37
N LYS A 67 12.45 -1.13 0.22
CA LYS A 67 13.15 -1.07 1.50
C LYS A 67 12.17 -0.60 2.57
N ILE A 68 12.17 -1.26 3.72
CA ILE A 68 11.28 -0.94 4.84
C ILE A 68 12.12 -0.49 6.03
N TYR A 69 11.75 0.63 6.63
CA TYR A 69 12.32 1.14 7.87
C TYR A 69 11.21 1.46 8.86
N PHE A 70 11.55 1.49 10.14
CA PHE A 70 10.62 1.83 11.22
C PHE A 70 11.27 2.84 12.16
N VAL A 71 10.46 3.79 12.61
CA VAL A 71 10.70 4.57 13.82
C VAL A 71 9.46 4.39 14.69
N GLU A 72 9.59 3.60 15.76
CA GLU A 72 8.48 3.21 16.63
C GLU A 72 7.29 2.63 15.81
N ASN A 73 6.12 3.26 15.85
CA ASN A 73 4.92 2.83 15.13
C ASN A 73 4.82 3.38 13.69
N VAL A 74 5.78 4.19 13.26
CA VAL A 74 5.79 4.77 11.91
C VAL A 74 6.68 3.93 10.99
N LYS A 75 6.07 3.47 9.89
CA LYS A 75 6.69 2.63 8.88
C LYS A 75 6.96 3.43 7.62
N PHE A 76 8.16 3.26 7.06
CA PHE A 76 8.58 3.90 5.82
C PHE A 76 8.77 2.84 4.75
N HIS A 77 8.20 3.06 3.56
CA HIS A 77 8.53 2.26 2.39
C HIS A 77 9.27 3.15 1.40
N PHE A 78 10.45 2.72 0.96
CA PHE A 78 11.15 3.30 -0.18
C PHE A 78 11.04 2.31 -1.33
N ASP A 79 10.24 2.67 -2.33
CA ASP A 79 9.87 1.79 -3.42
C ASP A 79 10.53 2.25 -4.71
N ARG A 80 11.03 1.30 -5.49
CA ARG A 80 11.25 1.46 -6.93
C ARG A 80 10.27 0.55 -7.66
N VAL A 81 9.32 1.15 -8.35
CA VAL A 81 8.22 0.47 -9.05
C VAL A 81 8.50 0.44 -10.55
N GLU A 82 8.43 -0.75 -11.14
CA GLU A 82 8.63 -0.92 -12.57
C GLU A 82 7.59 -0.10 -13.36
N GLY A 83 8.05 0.69 -14.33
CA GLY A 83 7.21 1.59 -15.12
C GLY A 83 6.77 2.90 -14.45
N LEU A 84 6.96 3.08 -13.13
CA LEU A 84 6.53 4.31 -12.42
C LEU A 84 7.66 5.11 -11.76
N GLY A 85 8.83 4.52 -11.53
CA GLY A 85 9.96 5.21 -10.89
C GLY A 85 10.05 4.97 -9.39
N THR A 86 10.40 5.98 -8.60
CA THR A 86 10.71 5.85 -7.16
C THR A 86 9.73 6.62 -6.28
N PHE A 87 9.37 6.03 -5.14
CA PHE A 87 8.38 6.57 -4.21
C PHE A 87 8.81 6.39 -2.76
N VAL A 88 8.28 7.25 -1.90
CA VAL A 88 8.33 7.12 -0.45
C VAL A 88 6.91 7.10 0.12
N GLU A 89 6.63 6.16 1.02
CA GLU A 89 5.38 6.09 1.79
C GLU A 89 5.69 6.21 3.28
N VAL A 90 4.90 7.00 4.00
CA VAL A 90 4.92 7.13 5.46
C VAL A 90 3.59 6.61 6.00
N GLU A 91 3.64 5.56 6.81
CA GLU A 91 2.47 4.91 7.40
C GLU A 91 2.60 4.93 8.93
N ALA A 92 1.87 5.82 9.61
CA ALA A 92 1.69 5.73 11.06
C ALA A 92 0.64 4.66 11.36
N ILE A 93 1.02 3.65 12.15
CA ILE A 93 0.17 2.47 12.40
C ILE A 93 -0.34 2.51 13.83
N ASP A 94 -1.65 2.28 13.99
CA ASP A 94 -2.30 2.04 15.28
C ASP A 94 -2.85 0.61 15.32
N SER A 95 -2.08 -0.30 15.92
CA SER A 95 -2.45 -1.71 15.99
C SER A 95 -3.44 -2.02 17.11
N THR A 96 -3.55 -1.14 18.12
CA THR A 96 -4.40 -1.34 19.31
C THR A 96 -5.67 -0.49 19.28
N GLY A 97 -5.70 0.56 18.44
CA GLY A 97 -6.78 1.53 18.37
C GLY A 97 -6.68 2.62 19.45
N GLU A 98 -5.54 2.71 20.15
CA GLU A 98 -5.36 3.59 21.30
C GLU A 98 -4.69 4.93 20.94
N ILE A 99 -4.02 5.02 19.79
CA ILE A 99 -3.27 6.22 19.38
C ILE A 99 -4.22 7.28 18.82
N GLY A 100 -5.21 6.84 18.03
CA GLY A 100 -6.22 7.72 17.45
C GLY A 100 -5.74 8.50 16.22
N ILE A 101 -6.68 8.82 15.33
CA ILE A 101 -6.40 9.34 13.98
C ILE A 101 -5.64 10.68 13.97
N GLU A 102 -5.93 11.58 14.92
CA GLU A 102 -5.28 12.89 15.00
C GLU A 102 -3.78 12.73 15.24
N LYS A 103 -3.39 11.85 16.17
CA LYS A 103 -1.99 11.62 16.49
C LYS A 103 -1.25 10.92 15.37
N LEU A 104 -1.88 9.96 14.70
CA LEU A 104 -1.31 9.30 13.51
C LEU A 104 -1.09 10.31 12.38
N LYS A 105 -2.03 11.23 12.18
CA LYS A 105 -1.89 12.31 11.19
C LYS A 105 -0.75 13.26 11.54
N GLU A 106 -0.61 13.67 12.81
CA GLU A 106 0.54 14.46 13.26
C GLU A 106 1.88 13.77 12.97
N GLN A 107 1.97 12.44 13.21
CA GLN A 107 3.16 11.67 12.92
C GLN A 107 3.48 11.66 11.42
N CYS A 108 2.48 11.45 10.57
CA CYS A 108 2.66 11.54 9.12
C CYS A 108 3.09 12.94 8.68
N ASP A 109 2.42 13.99 9.15
CA ASP A 109 2.71 15.38 8.81
C ASP A 109 4.13 15.78 9.27
N PHE A 110 4.57 15.31 10.44
CA PHE A 110 5.94 15.49 10.91
C PHE A 110 6.97 14.92 9.91
N TYR A 111 6.79 13.68 9.48
CA TYR A 111 7.76 13.03 8.59
C TYR A 111 7.69 13.51 7.15
N ILE A 112 6.51 13.96 6.67
CA ILE A 112 6.38 14.66 5.39
C ILE A 112 7.27 15.91 5.40
N ASN A 113 7.20 16.71 6.47
CA ASN A 113 8.02 17.92 6.61
C ASN A 113 9.51 17.58 6.78
N PHE A 114 9.85 16.56 7.58
CA PHE A 114 11.24 16.13 7.79
C PHE A 114 11.91 15.65 6.49
N LEU A 115 11.16 15.01 5.61
CA LEU A 115 11.63 14.53 4.31
C LEU A 115 11.50 15.60 3.20
N GLU A 116 11.05 16.81 3.54
CA GLU A 116 10.85 17.92 2.61
C GLU A 116 9.92 17.58 1.43
N ILE A 117 8.93 16.71 1.65
CA ILE A 117 7.97 16.30 0.62
C ILE A 117 6.95 17.41 0.42
N LYS A 118 6.83 17.91 -0.82
CA LYS A 118 5.88 18.98 -1.13
C LYS A 118 4.50 18.40 -1.42
N THR A 119 3.48 19.24 -1.27
CA THR A 119 2.10 18.83 -1.57
C THR A 119 1.90 18.42 -3.03
N GLU A 120 2.67 18.98 -3.96
CA GLU A 120 2.68 18.61 -5.38
C GLU A 120 3.22 17.19 -5.64
N ASP A 121 4.04 16.66 -4.72
CA ASP A 121 4.59 15.30 -4.81
C ASP A 121 3.60 14.24 -4.32
N PHE A 122 2.46 14.64 -3.74
CA PHE A 122 1.52 13.69 -3.16
C PHE A 122 0.78 12.88 -4.22
N MET A 123 1.00 11.57 -4.17
CA MET A 123 0.22 10.62 -4.95
C MET A 123 -1.16 10.41 -4.34
N LYS A 124 -2.19 10.71 -5.14
CA LYS A 124 -3.60 10.54 -4.74
C LYS A 124 -4.00 9.07 -4.80
N ILE A 125 -3.75 8.43 -5.93
CA ILE A 125 -4.12 7.04 -6.24
C ILE A 125 -3.02 6.04 -5.90
N SER A 126 -3.30 4.74 -6.00
CA SER A 126 -2.33 3.67 -5.71
C SER A 126 -1.51 3.28 -6.96
N TYR A 127 -0.37 2.60 -6.80
CA TYR A 127 0.44 2.15 -7.95
C TYR A 127 -0.35 1.33 -8.97
N SER A 128 -1.31 0.50 -8.52
CA SER A 128 -2.14 -0.25 -9.47
C SER A 128 -3.00 0.66 -10.32
N ASP A 129 -3.50 1.75 -9.77
CA ASP A 129 -4.34 2.69 -10.50
C ASP A 129 -3.46 3.54 -11.43
N MET A 130 -2.29 3.99 -10.97
CA MET A 130 -1.31 4.71 -11.80
C MET A 130 -0.86 3.89 -13.01
N LEU A 131 -0.58 2.59 -12.84
CA LEU A 131 -0.21 1.72 -13.97
C LEU A 131 -1.39 1.48 -14.91
N MET A 132 -2.62 1.43 -14.40
CA MET A 132 -3.82 1.29 -15.25
C MET A 132 -4.04 2.54 -16.11
N ASP A 133 -3.71 3.73 -15.61
CA ASP A 133 -3.82 4.99 -16.37
C ASP A 133 -2.78 5.10 -17.51
N LEU A 134 -1.77 4.22 -17.53
CA LEU A 134 -0.76 4.14 -18.59
C LEU A 134 -1.11 3.14 -19.71
N LEU A 135 -2.17 2.34 -19.53
CA LEU A 135 -2.64 1.34 -20.50
C LEU A 135 -3.71 1.93 -21.44
#